data_AF-A0A833HGF0-F1
#
_entry.id   AF-A0A833HGF0-F1
#
_cell.length_a   1.000
_cell.length_b   1.000
_cell.length_c   1.000
_cell.angle_alpha   90.00
_cell.angle_beta   90.00
_cell.angle_gamma   90.00
#
_symmetry.space_group_name_H-M   'P 1'
#
loop_
_entity.id
_entity.type
_entity.pdbx_description
1 polymer ?
#
loop_
_entity_poly.entity_id
_entity_poly.type
_entity_poly.pdbx_seq_one_letter_code
_entity_poly.pdbx_strand_id
1 'polypeptide(L)' 'MNGNPARPDPSQLDLFPRRSAVRNSAPVAPLRILVTGATGYVGGRLVPRLLAAGHAVRCLARDPDRL' A
#
# COMPACT_ATOMS: atom_id res chain seq x y z
N MET A 1 -24.36 -21.78 25.94
CA MET A 1 -23.61 -20.57 26.33
C MET A 1 -22.31 -20.50 25.55
N ASN A 2 -22.40 -20.35 24.23
CA ASN A 2 -21.25 -20.16 23.36
C ASN A 2 -21.78 -19.28 22.23
N GLY A 3 -21.86 -17.98 22.55
CA GLY A 3 -22.24 -16.95 21.61
C GLY A 3 -21.24 -16.97 20.45
N ASN A 4 -21.72 -17.39 19.30
CA ASN A 4 -21.05 -17.17 18.03
C ASN A 4 -20.74 -15.66 17.95
N PRO A 5 -19.47 -15.22 17.80
CA PRO A 5 -19.18 -13.80 17.67
C PRO A 5 -19.96 -13.28 16.46
N ALA A 6 -20.82 -12.30 16.70
CA ALA A 6 -21.73 -11.74 15.72
C ALA A 6 -21.01 -11.55 14.38
N ARG A 7 -21.63 -12.04 13.30
CA ARG A 7 -21.27 -11.63 11.94
C ARG A 7 -21.15 -10.10 11.94
N PRO A 8 -20.02 -9.52 11.50
CA PRO A 8 -19.90 -8.08 11.41
C PRO A 8 -21.01 -7.55 10.49
N ASP A 9 -21.67 -6.49 10.94
CA ASP A 9 -22.71 -5.79 10.19
C ASP A 9 -22.14 -5.39 8.81
N PRO A 10 -22.81 -5.74 7.68
CA PRO A 10 -22.35 -5.34 6.35
C PRO A 10 -22.18 -3.83 6.18
N SER A 11 -22.85 -2.99 7.00
CA SER A 11 -22.65 -1.54 7.01
C SER A 11 -21.28 -1.09 7.53
N GLN A 12 -20.57 -1.92 8.31
CA GLN A 12 -19.21 -1.66 8.77
C GLN A 12 -18.12 -2.01 7.74
N LEU A 13 -18.49 -2.67 6.64
CA LEU A 13 -17.56 -3.00 5.55
C LEU A 13 -17.26 -1.80 4.63
N ASP A 14 -17.96 -0.69 4.79
CA ASP A 14 -17.71 0.57 4.07
C ASP A 14 -16.60 1.42 4.71
N LEU A 15 -16.15 1.08 5.93
CA LEU A 15 -15.04 1.75 6.62
C LEU A 15 -13.67 1.14 6.29
N PHE A 16 -13.65 -0.10 5.79
CA PHE A 16 -12.46 -0.63 5.16
C PHE A 16 -12.42 -0.14 3.72
N PRO A 17 -11.34 0.52 3.25
CA PRO A 17 -11.22 1.00 1.88
C PRO A 17 -11.04 -0.18 0.91
N ARG A 18 -12.10 -0.97 0.70
CA ARG A 18 -12.14 -2.07 -0.25
C ARG A 18 -12.75 -1.56 -1.56
N ARG A 19 -11.92 -0.87 -2.37
CA ARG A 19 -12.03 -0.56 -3.82
C ARG A 19 -11.81 0.90 -4.22
N SER A 20 -11.83 1.86 -3.31
CA SER A 20 -11.76 3.30 -3.65
C SER A 20 -10.37 3.84 -4.03
N ALA A 21 -9.32 2.99 -4.07
CA ALA A 21 -7.95 3.41 -4.32
C ALA A 21 -7.41 3.15 -5.74
N VAL A 22 -8.15 2.49 -6.65
CA VAL A 22 -7.79 2.52 -8.08
C VAL A 22 -8.51 3.70 -8.71
N ARG A 23 -8.10 4.92 -8.32
CA ARG A 23 -8.50 6.12 -9.06
C ARG A 23 -7.66 6.15 -10.34
N ASN A 24 -8.31 6.19 -11.50
CA ASN A 24 -7.63 6.52 -12.76
C ASN A 24 -6.88 7.85 -12.59
N SER A 25 -5.59 7.83 -12.88
CA SER A 25 -4.64 8.87 -12.49
C SER A 25 -4.84 10.16 -13.27
N ALA A 26 -5.58 11.10 -12.70
CA ALA A 26 -5.21 12.50 -12.86
C ALA A 26 -3.76 12.68 -12.37
N PRO A 27 -2.97 13.63 -12.91
CA PRO A 27 -1.59 13.83 -12.49
C PRO A 27 -1.57 14.11 -10.98
N VAL A 28 -1.10 13.13 -10.21
CA VAL A 28 -0.99 13.27 -8.76
C VAL A 28 0.25 14.09 -8.48
N ALA A 29 0.12 15.14 -7.67
CA ALA A 29 1.26 15.86 -7.13
C ALA A 29 2.24 14.85 -6.48
N PRO A 30 3.56 15.11 -6.48
CA PRO A 30 4.55 14.18 -5.96
C PRO A 30 4.21 13.75 -4.53
N LEU A 31 3.93 12.45 -4.35
CA LEU A 31 3.56 11.86 -3.07
C LEU A 31 4.78 11.34 -2.30
N ARG A 32 4.65 11.25 -0.97
CA ARG A 32 5.58 10.52 -0.11
C ARG A 32 5.06 9.09 0.11
N ILE A 33 5.79 8.11 -0.41
CA ILE A 33 5.38 6.70 -0.43
C ILE A 33 6.33 5.87 0.42
N LEU A 34 5.79 5.09 1.36
CA LEU A 34 6.53 4.09 2.11
C LEU A 34 6.37 2.72 1.43
N VAL A 35 7.48 2.09 1.06
CA VAL A 35 7.51 0.73 0.50
C VAL A 35 8.11 -0.22 1.54
N THR A 36 7.30 -1.17 1.99
CA THR A 36 7.77 -2.28 2.84
C THR A 36 8.20 -3.44 1.94
N GLY A 37 9.36 -4.03 2.20
CA GLY A 37 9.89 -5.10 1.36
C GLY A 37 10.38 -4.61 0.00
N ALA A 38 11.02 -3.44 -0.05
CA ALA A 38 11.57 -2.84 -1.27
C ALA A 38 12.55 -3.75 -2.02
N THR A 39 13.20 -4.69 -1.32
CA THR A 39 14.14 -5.67 -1.87
C THR A 39 13.46 -6.97 -2.33
N GLY A 40 12.14 -7.08 -2.14
CA GLY A 40 11.33 -8.22 -2.55
C GLY A 40 10.93 -8.15 -4.03
N TYR A 41 10.31 -9.23 -4.52
CA TYR A 41 9.94 -9.40 -5.93
C TYR A 41 9.13 -8.24 -6.52
N VAL A 42 8.15 -7.74 -5.78
CA VAL A 42 7.32 -6.60 -6.21
C VAL A 42 8.04 -5.29 -5.94
N GLY A 43 8.59 -5.12 -4.73
CA GLY A 43 9.25 -3.89 -4.29
C GLY A 43 10.37 -3.46 -5.24
N GLY A 44 11.23 -4.39 -5.66
CA GLY A 44 12.39 -4.07 -6.51
C GLY A 44 12.01 -3.56 -7.89
N ARG A 45 10.82 -3.90 -8.38
CA ARG A 45 10.28 -3.39 -9.67
C ARG A 45 9.38 -2.17 -9.49
N LEU A 46 8.84 -1.99 -8.29
CA LEU A 46 7.92 -0.90 -7.97
C LEU A 46 8.68 0.39 -7.67
N VAL A 47 9.72 0.32 -6.84
CA VAL A 47 10.50 1.49 -6.41
C VAL A 47 11.05 2.29 -7.60
N PRO A 48 11.70 1.68 -8.62
CA PRO A 48 12.18 2.42 -9.78
C PRO A 48 11.08 3.15 -10.54
N ARG A 49 9.88 2.54 -10.64
CA ARG A 49 8.73 3.16 -11.33
C ARG A 49 8.14 4.35 -10.56
N LEU A 50 8.09 4.25 -9.24
CA LEU A 50 7.61 5.34 -8.39
C LEU A 50 8.57 6.54 -8.43
N LEU A 51 9.88 6.28 -8.43
CA LEU A 51 10.89 7.31 -8.60
C LEU A 51 10.82 7.96 -9.99
N ALA A 52 10.66 7.15 -11.04
CA ALA A 52 10.50 7.67 -12.41
C ALA A 52 9.23 8.52 -12.59
N ALA A 53 8.18 8.24 -11.79
CA ALA A 53 6.95 9.05 -11.74
C ALA A 53 7.11 10.33 -10.90
N GLY A 54 8.30 10.61 -10.34
CA GLY A 54 8.59 11.82 -9.57
C GLY A 54 8.13 11.77 -8.11
N HIS A 55 7.84 10.58 -7.57
CA HIS A 55 7.44 10.45 -6.16
C HIS A 55 8.64 10.37 -5.23
N ALA A 56 8.47 10.84 -4.00
CA ALA A 56 9.43 10.65 -2.92
C ALA A 56 9.19 9.28 -2.26
N VAL A 57 10.15 8.37 -2.39
CA VAL A 57 10.02 7.00 -1.87
C VAL A 57 10.91 6.80 -0.65
N ARG A 58 10.34 6.22 0.41
CA ARG A 58 11.10 5.67 1.55
C ARG A 58 10.91 4.18 1.58
N CYS A 59 11.99 3.45 1.82
CA CYS A 59 11.96 2.00 1.84
C CYS A 59 12.23 1.48 3.25
N LEU A 60 11.47 0.47 3.65
CA LEU A 60 11.72 -0.34 4.83
C LEU A 60 12.09 -1.75 4.37
N ALA A 61 13.33 -2.14 4.58
CA ALA A 61 13.81 -3.51 4.38
C ALA A 61 14.22 -4.12 5.72
N ARG A 62 14.18 -5.46 5.79
CA ARG A 62 14.71 -6.20 6.95
C ARG A 62 16.23 -6.09 7.05
N ASP A 63 16.88 -5.99 5.90
CA ASP A 63 18.31 -5.87 5.75
C ASP A 63 18.60 -4.62 4.90
N PRO A 64 19.23 -3.59 5.48
CA PRO A 64 19.53 -2.35 4.78
C PRO A 64 20.61 -2.50 3.70
N ASP A 65 21.46 -3.53 3.75
CA ASP A 65 22.55 -3.72 2.78
C ASP A 65 22.04 -4.21 1.40
N ARG A 66 20.74 -4.52 1.30
CA ARG A 66 20.09 -5.03 0.09
C ARG A 66 19.28 -3.96 -0.67
N LEU A 67 19.29 -2.71 -0.20
CA LEU A 67 18.58 -1.55 -0.75
C LEU A 67 19.42 -0.77 -1.74
#